data_AF-A0A434U3V3-F1
#
_entry.id   AF-A0A434U3V3-F1
#
_cell.length_a   1.000
_cell.length_b   1.000
_cell.length_c   1.000
_cell.angle_alpha   90.00
_cell.angle_beta   90.00
_cell.angle_gamma   90.00
#
_symmetry.space_group_name_H-M   'P 1'
#
loop_
_entity.id
_entity.type
_entity.pdbx_description
1 polymer ?
#
loop_
_entity_poly.entity_id
_entity_poly.type
_entity_poly.pdbx_seq_one_letter_code
_entity_poly.pdbx_strand_id
1 'polypeptide(L)'
;MSQRDKVDDERLEFIPPQIPTLVERPPEDEGWVHEAKFDGYRTQIIIDKNGARLYNKNGRDWTTKYWPIALAVDLPCRAAILDGEVIVSGERGSPGSPALEAAIWNEPSRLVFVAFDILHLDGRNLIPLSLLQRKQALWRLVEPGLGKIQYSEHFEGDALAIFRATEKTELDGVISKRADSPYQSGPSKTWLKTRFLREPISKH
;
A
#
# COMPACT_ATOMS: atom_id res chain seq x y z
N MET A 1 -40.25 -4.50 8.71
CA MET A 1 -38.81 -4.59 8.43
C MET A 1 -38.43 -3.36 7.62
N SER A 2 -37.52 -2.55 8.14
CA SER A 2 -37.18 -1.25 7.56
C SER A 2 -36.26 -1.44 6.36
N GLN A 3 -36.37 -0.58 5.34
CA GLN A 3 -35.44 -0.52 4.19
C GLN A 3 -33.97 -0.29 4.60
N ARG A 4 -33.70 0.00 5.89
CA ARG A 4 -32.35 0.14 6.45
C ARG A 4 -31.57 -1.17 6.57
N ASP A 5 -32.22 -2.33 6.50
CA ASP A 5 -31.57 -3.64 6.72
C ASP A 5 -31.08 -4.32 5.42
N LYS A 6 -31.29 -3.73 4.24
CA LYS A 6 -30.97 -4.35 2.93
C LYS A 6 -29.62 -3.98 2.32
N VAL A 7 -28.84 -3.09 2.94
CA VAL A 7 -27.56 -2.60 2.37
C VAL A 7 -26.34 -3.29 3.01
N ASP A 8 -26.51 -4.10 4.06
CA ASP A 8 -25.40 -4.62 4.88
C ASP A 8 -24.92 -6.05 4.50
N ASP A 9 -25.31 -6.58 3.33
CA ASP A 9 -24.98 -7.96 2.93
C ASP A 9 -24.17 -8.09 1.62
N GLU A 10 -23.81 -6.98 0.98
CA GLU A 10 -22.98 -7.05 -0.22
C GLU A 10 -21.51 -7.25 0.17
N ARG A 11 -20.99 -8.44 -0.14
CA ARG A 11 -19.62 -8.81 0.17
C ARG A 11 -18.66 -7.91 -0.60
N LEU A 12 -17.77 -7.23 0.10
CA LEU A 12 -16.74 -6.41 -0.53
C LEU A 12 -15.88 -7.25 -1.48
N GLU A 13 -15.68 -6.73 -2.68
CA GLU A 13 -14.96 -7.38 -3.76
C GLU A 13 -13.62 -6.72 -4.02
N PHE A 14 -12.72 -7.47 -4.65
CA PHE A 14 -11.43 -6.97 -5.08
C PHE A 14 -11.58 -5.85 -6.11
N ILE A 15 -10.89 -4.73 -5.89
CA ILE A 15 -10.88 -3.61 -6.82
C ILE A 15 -9.58 -3.68 -7.63
N PRO A 16 -9.60 -3.72 -8.97
CA PRO A 16 -8.37 -3.72 -9.75
C PRO A 16 -7.47 -2.53 -9.39
N PRO A 17 -6.15 -2.73 -9.20
CA PRO A 17 -5.30 -1.70 -8.63
C PRO A 17 -5.08 -0.53 -9.59
N GLN A 18 -4.83 0.65 -9.03
CA GLN A 18 -4.27 1.80 -9.73
C GLN A 18 -2.81 1.54 -10.06
N ILE A 19 -2.44 1.68 -11.34
CA ILE A 19 -1.13 1.28 -11.87
C ILE A 19 -0.28 2.54 -12.14
N PRO A 20 0.83 2.73 -11.40
CA PRO A 20 1.66 3.92 -11.56
C PRO A 20 2.44 3.92 -12.88
N THR A 21 2.48 5.09 -13.53
CA THR A 21 3.26 5.34 -14.75
C THR A 21 4.74 5.57 -14.42
N LEU A 22 5.66 4.94 -15.17
CA LEU A 22 7.10 5.16 -15.00
C LEU A 22 7.49 6.55 -15.51
N VAL A 23 8.24 7.29 -14.71
CA VAL A 23 8.83 8.58 -15.07
C VAL A 23 10.30 8.63 -14.65
N GLU A 24 11.09 9.44 -15.34
CA GLU A 24 12.54 9.54 -15.11
C GLU A 24 12.88 10.21 -13.77
N ARG A 25 12.08 11.21 -13.37
CA ARG A 25 12.25 11.96 -12.12
C ARG A 25 10.89 12.15 -11.45
N PRO A 26 10.83 12.23 -10.11
CA PRO A 26 9.59 12.58 -9.46
C PRO A 26 9.21 14.01 -9.83
N PRO A 27 7.91 14.34 -9.91
CA PRO A 27 7.45 15.70 -10.13
C PRO A 27 7.88 16.61 -8.98
N GLU A 28 8.19 17.86 -9.31
CA GLU A 28 8.57 18.91 -8.34
C GLU A 28 7.45 19.95 -8.14
N ASP A 29 6.40 19.91 -8.97
CA ASP A 29 5.27 20.82 -8.87
C ASP A 29 4.45 20.60 -7.59
N GLU A 30 3.70 21.62 -7.18
CA GLU A 30 2.77 21.52 -6.06
C GLU A 30 1.63 20.51 -6.29
N GLY A 31 1.08 20.01 -5.19
CA GLY A 31 -0.05 19.07 -5.20
C GLY A 31 0.36 17.61 -5.41
N TRP A 32 1.65 17.30 -5.28
CA TRP A 32 2.17 15.93 -5.24
C TRP A 32 2.64 15.57 -3.83
N VAL A 33 2.35 14.33 -3.43
CA VAL A 33 2.95 13.69 -2.25
C VAL A 33 3.78 12.50 -2.71
N HIS A 34 4.83 12.19 -1.96
CA HIS A 34 5.78 11.14 -2.29
C HIS A 34 5.81 10.09 -1.18
N GLU A 35 5.83 8.83 -1.58
CA GLU A 35 5.99 7.70 -0.67
C GLU A 35 7.21 6.88 -1.08
N ALA A 36 7.80 6.17 -0.12
CA ALA A 36 8.82 5.17 -0.41
C ALA A 36 8.27 4.13 -1.38
N LYS A 37 9.05 3.80 -2.42
CA LYS A 37 8.69 2.69 -3.30
C LYS A 37 9.10 1.38 -2.64
N PHE A 38 8.12 0.64 -2.14
CA PHE A 38 8.34 -0.71 -1.63
C PHE A 38 8.59 -1.70 -2.78
N ASP A 39 9.50 -2.64 -2.52
CA ASP A 39 9.79 -3.74 -3.43
C ASP A 39 9.22 -5.04 -2.87
N GLY A 40 7.91 -5.16 -3.03
CA GLY A 40 7.12 -6.28 -2.53
C GLY A 40 6.16 -6.81 -3.58
N TYR A 41 5.09 -7.47 -3.10
CA TYR A 41 3.93 -7.85 -3.91
C TYR A 41 2.69 -7.04 -3.50
N ARG A 42 2.23 -6.22 -4.44
CA ARG A 42 0.98 -5.48 -4.36
C ARG A 42 -0.19 -6.38 -3.96
N THR A 43 -0.82 -6.04 -2.85
CA THR A 43 -1.84 -6.84 -2.17
C THR A 43 -2.98 -5.94 -1.69
N GLN A 44 -4.20 -6.46 -1.74
CA GLN A 44 -5.37 -5.82 -1.18
C GLN A 44 -5.89 -6.65 -0.01
N ILE A 45 -6.08 -6.02 1.16
CA ILE A 45 -6.75 -6.64 2.30
C ILE A 45 -8.21 -6.21 2.27
N ILE A 46 -9.11 -7.18 2.21
CA ILE A 46 -10.55 -6.98 2.31
C ILE A 46 -11.00 -7.53 3.66
N ILE A 47 -11.61 -6.67 4.47
CA ILE A 47 -12.12 -6.98 5.80
C ILE A 47 -13.64 -6.94 5.72
N ASP A 48 -14.30 -8.01 6.19
CA ASP A 48 -15.74 -8.07 6.34
C ASP A 48 -16.12 -8.99 7.53
N LYS A 49 -17.42 -9.26 7.70
CA LYS A 49 -17.96 -10.12 8.77
C LYS A 49 -17.36 -11.53 8.84
N ASN A 50 -16.73 -12.02 7.77
CA ASN A 50 -16.08 -13.33 7.70
C ASN A 50 -14.57 -13.27 7.96
N GLY A 51 -14.03 -12.12 8.35
CA GLY A 51 -12.61 -11.88 8.60
C GLY A 51 -11.88 -11.24 7.42
N ALA A 52 -10.57 -11.40 7.39
CA ALA A 52 -9.69 -10.78 6.40
C ALA A 52 -9.37 -11.73 5.23
N ARG A 53 -9.43 -11.18 4.02
CA ARG A 53 -9.04 -11.84 2.77
C ARG A 53 -7.98 -11.02 2.07
N LEU A 54 -6.93 -11.67 1.57
CA LEU A 54 -5.80 -11.01 0.95
C LEU A 54 -5.70 -11.42 -0.51
N TYR A 55 -5.79 -10.44 -1.40
CA TYR A 55 -5.75 -10.64 -2.84
C TYR A 55 -4.49 -10.03 -3.42
N ASN A 56 -3.78 -10.78 -4.27
CA ASN A 56 -2.67 -10.19 -5.01
C ASN A 56 -3.18 -9.20 -6.09
N LYS A 57 -2.27 -8.48 -6.74
CA LYS A 57 -2.59 -7.51 -7.80
C LYS A 57 -3.51 -7.99 -8.94
N ASN A 58 -3.61 -9.31 -9.15
CA ASN A 58 -4.43 -9.92 -10.20
C ASN A 58 -5.78 -10.45 -9.66
N GLY A 59 -6.13 -10.16 -8.40
CA GLY A 59 -7.37 -10.63 -7.78
C GLY A 59 -7.34 -12.09 -7.34
N ARG A 60 -6.17 -12.74 -7.25
CA ARG A 60 -6.06 -14.10 -6.74
C ARG A 60 -5.99 -14.11 -5.22
N ASP A 61 -6.83 -14.92 -4.59
CA ASP A 61 -6.85 -15.10 -3.14
C ASP A 61 -5.57 -15.81 -2.66
N TRP A 62 -4.79 -15.09 -1.86
CA TRP A 62 -3.53 -15.49 -1.25
C TRP A 62 -3.62 -15.51 0.28
N THR A 63 -4.82 -15.51 0.85
CA THR A 63 -5.05 -15.48 2.31
C THR A 63 -4.29 -16.60 3.03
N THR A 64 -4.26 -17.81 2.49
CA THR A 64 -3.53 -18.95 3.08
C THR A 64 -2.01 -18.78 3.04
N LYS A 65 -1.48 -18.11 2.01
CA LYS A 65 -0.05 -17.79 1.88
C LYS A 65 0.37 -16.70 2.85
N TYR A 66 -0.52 -15.74 3.07
CA TYR A 66 -0.32 -14.60 3.95
C TYR A 66 -0.97 -14.79 5.32
N TRP A 67 -1.08 -16.04 5.80
CA TRP A 67 -1.81 -16.36 7.02
C TRP A 67 -1.39 -15.53 8.25
N PRO A 68 -0.10 -15.19 8.48
CA PRO A 68 0.27 -14.38 9.65
C PRO A 68 -0.25 -12.95 9.56
N ILE A 69 -0.36 -12.40 8.34
CA ILE A 69 -0.95 -11.08 8.12
C ILE A 69 -2.46 -11.20 8.35
N ALA A 70 -3.12 -12.21 7.76
CA ALA A 70 -4.56 -12.42 7.91
C ALA A 70 -4.99 -12.55 9.38
N LEU A 71 -4.23 -13.28 10.19
CA LEU A 71 -4.49 -13.43 11.63
C LEU A 71 -4.20 -12.17 12.44
N ALA A 72 -3.32 -11.30 11.95
CA ALA A 72 -2.97 -10.05 12.62
C ALA A 72 -3.87 -8.87 12.22
N VAL A 73 -4.84 -9.08 11.32
CA VAL A 73 -5.85 -8.07 11.00
C VAL A 73 -6.81 -7.92 12.16
N ASP A 74 -6.49 -6.99 13.06
CA ASP A 74 -7.33 -6.55 14.17
C ASP A 74 -7.43 -5.02 14.13
N LEU A 75 -8.16 -4.50 13.15
CA LEU A 75 -8.36 -3.07 12.93
C LEU A 75 -9.74 -2.64 13.43
N PRO A 76 -9.89 -1.42 14.00
CA PRO A 76 -11.15 -0.94 14.55
C PRO A 76 -12.15 -0.53 13.45
N CYS A 77 -12.61 -1.50 12.66
CA CYS A 77 -13.61 -1.33 11.60
C CYS A 77 -14.47 -2.59 11.45
N ARG A 78 -15.68 -2.44 10.90
CA ARG A 78 -16.55 -3.56 10.50
C ARG A 78 -16.21 -4.08 9.12
N ALA A 79 -15.85 -3.17 8.21
CA ALA A 79 -15.52 -3.53 6.82
C ALA A 79 -14.58 -2.52 6.19
N ALA A 80 -13.55 -2.99 5.49
CA ALA A 80 -12.57 -2.12 4.83
C ALA A 80 -11.95 -2.78 3.59
N ILE A 81 -11.46 -1.96 2.67
CA ILE A 81 -10.56 -2.39 1.60
C ILE A 81 -9.28 -1.55 1.69
N LEU A 82 -8.18 -2.20 2.05
CA LEU A 82 -6.85 -1.58 2.12
C LEU A 82 -6.04 -1.99 0.90
N ASP A 83 -5.30 -1.04 0.33
CA ASP A 83 -4.37 -1.29 -0.76
C ASP A 83 -2.95 -1.04 -0.25
N GLY A 84 -2.07 -2.01 -0.47
CA GLY A 84 -0.74 -2.03 0.15
C GLY A 84 0.24 -2.95 -0.55
N GLU A 85 1.43 -3.08 0.03
CA GLU A 85 2.49 -3.96 -0.45
C GLU A 85 2.84 -4.98 0.63
N VAL A 86 2.92 -6.27 0.26
CA VAL A 86 3.51 -7.28 1.14
C VAL A 86 5.02 -7.31 0.91
N ILE A 87 5.78 -7.10 1.98
CA ILE A 87 7.25 -7.10 1.99
C ILE A 87 7.80 -8.04 3.06
N VAL A 88 9.11 -8.27 3.06
CA VAL A 88 9.81 -8.94 4.16
C VAL A 88 10.28 -7.90 5.17
N SER A 89 9.92 -8.08 6.45
CA SER A 89 10.30 -7.17 7.53
C SER A 89 11.82 -7.06 7.67
N GLY A 90 12.33 -5.84 7.81
CA GLY A 90 13.75 -5.57 8.09
C GLY A 90 14.70 -5.94 6.95
N GLU A 91 14.20 -6.41 5.81
CA GLU A 91 15.02 -6.66 4.62
C GLU A 91 14.83 -5.56 3.58
N ARG A 92 15.97 -5.09 3.09
CA ARG A 92 16.05 -4.22 1.91
C ARG A 92 15.69 -5.08 0.68
N GLY A 93 14.43 -5.01 0.27
CA GLY A 93 13.94 -5.73 -0.90
C GLY A 93 14.49 -5.13 -2.20
N SER A 94 14.66 -5.99 -3.20
CA SER A 94 14.65 -5.63 -4.62
C SER A 94 13.37 -6.23 -5.22
N PRO A 95 12.77 -5.66 -6.28
CA PRO A 95 11.53 -6.20 -6.82
C PRO A 95 11.76 -7.64 -7.31
N GLY A 96 10.97 -8.58 -6.80
CA GLY A 96 11.16 -10.01 -7.08
C GLY A 96 12.34 -10.64 -6.35
N SER A 97 12.72 -10.13 -5.18
CA SER A 97 13.82 -10.71 -4.39
C SER A 97 13.53 -12.19 -4.09
N PRO A 98 14.54 -13.07 -4.23
CA PRO A 98 14.42 -14.46 -3.81
C PRO A 98 13.99 -14.60 -2.34
N ALA A 99 14.31 -13.60 -1.51
CA ALA A 99 13.93 -13.56 -0.12
C ALA A 99 12.41 -13.37 0.10
N LEU A 100 11.74 -12.53 -0.72
CA LEU A 100 10.29 -12.39 -0.64
C LEU A 100 9.59 -13.69 -1.05
N GLU A 101 10.01 -14.31 -2.16
CA GLU A 101 9.49 -15.61 -2.56
C GLU A 101 9.73 -16.65 -1.45
N ALA A 102 10.95 -16.76 -0.93
CA ALA A 102 11.27 -17.69 0.16
C ALA A 102 10.39 -17.45 1.39
N ALA A 103 10.15 -16.18 1.78
CA ALA A 103 9.28 -15.85 2.89
C ALA A 103 7.82 -16.24 2.61
N ILE A 104 7.31 -16.01 1.40
CA ILE A 104 5.93 -16.39 1.03
C ILE A 104 5.69 -17.89 1.14
N TRP A 105 6.68 -18.71 0.80
CA TRP A 105 6.52 -20.15 0.74
C TRP A 105 6.97 -20.88 2.01
N ASN A 106 7.99 -20.38 2.71
CA ASN A 106 8.65 -21.10 3.80
C ASN A 106 8.65 -20.35 5.13
N GLU A 107 8.63 -19.01 5.12
CA GLU A 107 8.76 -18.19 6.33
C GLU A 107 7.74 -17.04 6.37
N PRO A 108 6.43 -17.32 6.25
CA PRO A 108 5.41 -16.26 6.10
C PRO A 108 5.34 -15.36 7.34
N SER A 109 5.86 -15.80 8.48
CA SER A 109 5.99 -15.02 9.71
C SER A 109 6.90 -13.80 9.56
N ARG A 110 7.72 -13.72 8.51
CA ARG A 110 8.58 -12.57 8.19
C ARG A 110 7.85 -11.50 7.37
N LEU A 111 6.69 -11.84 6.81
CA LEU A 111 5.92 -10.93 5.97
C LEU A 111 5.26 -9.84 6.81
N VAL A 112 5.21 -8.63 6.25
CA VAL A 112 4.42 -7.50 6.73
C VAL A 112 3.68 -6.89 5.55
N PHE A 113 2.52 -6.30 5.83
CA PHE A 113 1.73 -5.54 4.87
C PHE A 113 1.88 -4.05 5.16
N VAL A 114 2.37 -3.30 4.18
CA VAL A 114 2.48 -1.84 4.26
C VAL A 114 1.35 -1.22 3.45
N ALA A 115 0.34 -0.71 4.15
CA ALA A 115 -0.83 -0.06 3.58
C ALA A 115 -0.50 1.36 3.13
N PHE A 116 -0.84 1.70 1.88
CA PHE A 116 -0.65 3.06 1.36
C PHE A 116 -1.95 3.72 0.86
N ASP A 117 -3.06 2.99 0.78
CA ASP A 117 -4.37 3.55 0.46
C ASP A 117 -5.52 2.78 1.13
N ILE A 118 -6.70 3.40 1.21
CA ILE A 118 -7.96 2.81 1.70
C ILE A 118 -9.08 3.17 0.74
N LEU A 119 -9.78 2.16 0.22
CA LEU A 119 -10.78 2.31 -0.84
C LEU A 119 -12.20 2.26 -0.31
N HIS A 120 -12.40 1.62 0.84
CA HIS A 120 -13.69 1.50 1.51
C HIS A 120 -13.49 1.44 3.03
N LEU A 121 -14.43 2.04 3.77
CA LEU A 121 -14.48 1.95 5.24
C LEU A 121 -15.93 2.00 5.73
N ASP A 122 -16.38 0.97 6.44
CA ASP A 122 -17.65 0.89 7.16
C ASP A 122 -18.90 1.34 6.37
N GLY A 123 -19.01 0.84 5.14
CA GLY A 123 -20.11 1.12 4.22
C GLY A 123 -19.91 2.39 3.37
N ARG A 124 -18.78 3.07 3.53
CA ARG A 124 -18.44 4.26 2.75
C ARG A 124 -17.43 3.92 1.67
N ASN A 125 -17.83 4.19 0.42
CA ASN A 125 -16.90 4.20 -0.71
C ASN A 125 -15.99 5.43 -0.63
N LEU A 126 -14.68 5.22 -0.51
CA LEU A 126 -13.69 6.29 -0.40
C LEU A 126 -12.98 6.56 -1.73
N ILE A 127 -13.17 5.73 -2.76
CA ILE A 127 -12.57 5.88 -4.10
C ILE A 127 -12.72 7.31 -4.67
N PRO A 128 -13.90 7.98 -4.57
CA PRO A 128 -14.08 9.31 -5.14
C PRO A 128 -13.39 10.43 -4.34
N LEU A 129 -12.96 10.16 -3.10
CA LEU A 129 -12.32 11.16 -2.24
C LEU A 129 -10.90 11.44 -2.70
N SER A 130 -10.36 12.60 -2.32
CA SER A 130 -8.96 12.93 -2.62
C SER A 130 -8.01 11.97 -1.92
N LEU A 131 -6.80 11.79 -2.47
CA LEU A 131 -5.77 10.96 -1.86
C LEU A 131 -5.52 11.35 -0.40
N LEU A 132 -5.40 12.64 -0.08
CA LEU A 132 -5.15 13.07 1.30
C LEU A 132 -6.30 12.71 2.26
N GLN A 133 -7.55 12.77 1.80
CA GLN A 133 -8.69 12.31 2.59
C GLN A 133 -8.62 10.80 2.86
N ARG A 134 -8.26 10.01 1.85
CA ARG A 134 -8.07 8.55 2.02
C ARG A 134 -6.88 8.25 2.95
N LYS A 135 -5.75 8.93 2.78
CA LYS A 135 -4.57 8.80 3.66
C LYS A 135 -4.89 9.14 5.11
N GLN A 136 -5.68 10.19 5.36
CA GLN A 136 -6.14 10.54 6.70
C GLN A 136 -7.03 9.44 7.32
N ALA A 137 -7.95 8.87 6.55
CA ALA A 137 -8.78 7.75 7.01
C ALA A 137 -7.92 6.51 7.30
N LEU A 138 -6.95 6.19 6.42
CA LEU A 138 -6.03 5.08 6.60
C LEU A 138 -5.17 5.24 7.86
N TRP A 139 -4.60 6.43 8.06
CA TRP A 139 -3.76 6.72 9.22
C TRP A 139 -4.50 6.52 10.53
N ARG A 140 -5.77 6.96 10.61
CA ARG A 140 -6.63 6.76 11.79
C ARG A 140 -7.00 5.30 12.04
N LEU A 141 -7.08 4.49 10.98
CA LEU A 141 -7.46 3.09 11.08
C LEU A 141 -6.29 2.20 11.49
N VAL A 142 -5.12 2.39 10.87
CA VAL A 142 -3.97 1.51 11.06
C VAL A 142 -3.08 1.97 12.22
N GLU A 143 -2.97 3.28 12.42
CA GLU A 143 -1.99 3.94 13.27
C GLU A 143 -0.52 3.59 12.92
N PRO A 144 0.46 4.50 13.10
CA PRO A 144 1.87 4.17 12.89
C PRO A 144 2.37 3.14 13.91
N GLY A 145 3.05 2.09 13.46
CA GLY A 145 3.61 1.06 14.33
C GLY A 145 4.41 -0.02 13.60
N LEU A 146 5.02 -0.92 14.37
CA LEU A 146 5.87 -2.02 13.86
C LEU A 146 5.12 -3.36 13.74
N GLY A 147 3.80 -3.31 13.62
CA GLY A 147 2.94 -4.49 13.51
C GLY A 147 3.02 -5.18 12.15
N LYS A 148 2.17 -6.19 11.94
CA LYS A 148 2.01 -6.89 10.65
C LYS A 148 1.31 -6.05 9.59
N ILE A 149 0.54 -5.06 10.02
CA ILE A 149 -0.09 -4.04 9.18
C ILE A 149 0.59 -2.73 9.56
N GLN A 150 1.15 -2.05 8.57
CA GLN A 150 1.92 -0.83 8.76
C GLN A 150 1.39 0.27 7.85
N TYR A 151 1.47 1.52 8.28
CA TYR A 151 1.11 2.67 7.46
C TYR A 151 2.31 3.15 6.64
N SER A 152 2.12 3.34 5.33
CA SER A 152 3.08 4.01 4.45
C SER A 152 3.03 5.52 4.69
N GLU A 153 4.11 6.10 5.20
CA GLU A 153 4.23 7.54 5.35
C GLU A 153 4.39 8.24 3.99
N HIS A 154 3.90 9.48 3.90
CA HIS A 154 4.04 10.32 2.71
C HIS A 154 4.67 11.66 3.06
N PHE A 155 5.37 12.25 2.09
CA PHE A 155 6.13 13.49 2.23
C PHE A 155 5.73 14.48 1.14
N GLU A 156 5.70 15.76 1.46
CA GLU A 156 5.41 16.85 0.53
C GLU A 156 6.71 17.52 0.04
N GLY A 157 6.81 17.84 -1.25
CA GLY A 157 7.84 18.72 -1.83
C GLY A 157 9.27 18.47 -1.31
N ASP A 158 9.93 19.56 -0.87
CA ASP A 158 11.30 19.59 -0.33
C ASP A 158 11.55 18.56 0.80
N ALA A 159 10.53 18.06 1.48
CA ALA A 159 10.69 16.99 2.45
C ALA A 159 11.20 15.69 1.79
N LEU A 160 10.94 15.45 0.50
CA LEU A 160 11.58 14.35 -0.23
C LEU A 160 13.07 14.63 -0.48
N ALA A 161 13.44 15.87 -0.79
CA ALA A 161 14.84 16.25 -0.95
C ALA A 161 15.58 16.13 0.39
N ILE A 162 14.94 16.55 1.49
CA ILE A 162 15.38 16.32 2.86
C ILE A 162 15.46 14.82 3.13
N PHE A 163 14.43 14.02 2.88
CA PHE A 163 14.43 12.57 3.07
C PHE A 163 15.60 11.89 2.35
N ARG A 164 15.92 12.30 1.12
CA ARG A 164 17.09 11.83 0.36
C ARG A 164 18.42 12.34 0.90
N ALA A 165 18.45 13.46 1.63
CA ALA A 165 19.65 14.14 2.08
C ALA A 165 19.99 13.86 3.56
N THR A 166 18.99 13.81 4.44
CA THR A 166 19.10 13.50 5.86
C THR A 166 19.34 12.02 6.10
N GLU A 167 19.00 11.20 5.14
CA GLU A 167 19.40 9.82 5.08
C GLU A 167 20.03 9.55 3.71
N LYS A 168 21.30 9.13 3.70
CA LYS A 168 21.99 8.53 2.54
C LYS A 168 21.34 7.17 2.18
N THR A 169 20.01 7.07 2.19
CA THR A 169 19.25 5.84 2.16
C THR A 169 18.90 5.41 0.76
N GLU A 170 19.48 4.29 0.34
CA GLU A 170 18.84 2.96 0.34
C GLU A 170 17.38 2.80 -0.14
N LEU A 171 16.71 3.85 -0.62
CA LEU A 171 15.46 3.72 -1.37
C LEU A 171 15.76 3.38 -2.83
N ASP A 172 15.08 2.35 -3.35
CA ASP A 172 15.16 1.99 -4.77
C ASP A 172 14.25 2.85 -5.66
N GLY A 173 13.52 3.79 -5.07
CA GLY A 173 12.68 4.74 -5.77
C GLY A 173 11.59 5.34 -4.91
N VAL A 174 10.70 6.09 -5.56
CA VAL A 174 9.52 6.71 -4.94
C VAL A 174 8.28 6.53 -5.79
N ILE A 175 7.12 6.51 -5.13
CA ILE A 175 5.81 6.65 -5.76
C ILE A 175 5.30 8.06 -5.47
N SER A 176 5.11 8.86 -6.51
CA SER A 176 4.53 10.20 -6.42
C SER A 176 3.06 10.14 -6.77
N LYS A 177 2.20 10.74 -5.93
CA LYS A 177 0.75 10.67 -6.09
C LYS A 177 0.14 12.07 -6.01
N ARG A 178 -0.83 12.39 -6.86
CA ARG A 178 -1.58 13.66 -6.80
C ARG A 178 -2.44 13.69 -5.54
N ALA A 179 -2.19 14.68 -4.68
CA ALA A 179 -2.84 14.85 -3.38
C ALA A 179 -4.36 14.98 -3.45
N ASP A 180 -4.85 15.62 -4.52
CA ASP A 180 -6.25 15.90 -4.80
C ASP A 180 -6.97 14.78 -5.59
N SER A 181 -6.24 13.75 -6.04
CA SER A 181 -6.78 12.79 -7.01
C SER A 181 -7.66 11.69 -6.38
N PRO A 182 -8.77 11.31 -7.04
CA PRO A 182 -9.49 10.09 -6.70
C PRO A 182 -8.66 8.85 -7.05
N TYR A 183 -9.04 7.71 -6.48
CA TYR A 183 -8.47 6.43 -6.89
C TYR A 183 -9.04 5.99 -8.24
N GLN A 184 -8.20 5.51 -9.14
CA GLN A 184 -8.62 5.03 -10.45
C GLN A 184 -7.90 3.73 -10.82
N SER A 185 -8.65 2.65 -10.96
CA SER A 185 -8.15 1.36 -11.42
C SER A 185 -7.50 1.46 -12.81
N GLY A 186 -6.40 0.72 -13.01
CA GLY A 186 -5.67 0.68 -14.28
C GLY A 186 -4.58 1.75 -14.40
N PRO A 187 -4.03 1.96 -15.61
CA PRO A 187 -2.95 2.92 -15.86
C PRO A 187 -3.32 4.33 -15.40
N SER A 188 -2.43 4.96 -14.64
CA SER A 188 -2.69 6.26 -14.02
C SER A 188 -1.63 7.30 -14.37
N LYS A 189 -2.09 8.54 -14.58
CA LYS A 189 -1.24 9.74 -14.65
C LYS A 189 -1.12 10.47 -13.32
N THR A 190 -1.94 10.10 -12.33
CA THR A 190 -1.94 10.70 -11.00
C THR A 190 -1.09 9.92 -10.01
N TRP A 191 -0.65 8.71 -10.37
CA TRP A 191 0.36 7.94 -9.67
C TRP A 191 1.55 7.71 -10.60
N LEU A 192 2.71 8.17 -10.19
CA LEU A 192 3.96 8.09 -10.93
C LEU A 192 4.97 7.29 -10.12
N LYS A 193 5.78 6.47 -10.79
CA LYS A 193 6.90 5.75 -10.17
C LYS A 193 8.21 6.24 -10.75
N THR A 194 9.16 6.54 -9.88
CA THR A 194 10.55 6.81 -10.24
C THR A 194 11.41 5.74 -9.58
N ARG A 195 12.41 5.22 -10.31
CA ARG A 195 13.44 4.34 -9.75
C ARG A 195 14.72 5.14 -9.63
N PHE A 196 15.44 4.99 -8.54
CA PHE A 196 16.77 5.55 -8.42
C PHE A 196 17.78 4.54 -8.95
N LEU A 197 18.69 4.99 -9.80
CA LEU A 197 19.79 4.15 -10.28
C LEU A 197 20.75 3.96 -9.11
N ARG A 198 21.02 2.71 -8.73
CA ARG A 198 22.14 2.41 -7.83
C ARG A 198 23.43 2.56 -8.64
N GLU A 199 24.29 3.51 -8.28
CA GLU A 199 25.68 3.42 -8.73
C GLU A 199 26.31 2.17 -8.10
N PRO A 200 27.06 1.35 -8.86
CA PRO A 200 27.76 0.22 -8.29
C PRO A 200 28.73 0.73 -7.24
N ILE A 201 28.64 0.19 -6.02
CA ILE A 201 29.62 0.45 -4.96
C ILE A 201 30.96 -0.02 -5.50
N SER A 202 31.85 0.91 -5.86
CA SER A 202 33.25 0.62 -6.15
C SER A 202 33.83 -0.08 -4.94
N LYS A 203 34.13 -1.37 -5.08
CA LYS A 203 34.92 -2.12 -4.10
C LYS A 203 36.33 -1.51 -4.13
N HIS A 204 36.70 -0.80 -3.08
CA HIS A 204 38.10 -0.50 -2.76
C HIS A 204 38.63 -1.59 -1.83
#